data_AF-A0A958E556-F1
#
_entry.id   AF-A0A958E556-F1
#
_cell.length_a   1.000
_cell.length_b   1.000
_cell.length_c   1.000
_cell.angle_alpha   90.00
_cell.angle_beta   90.00
_cell.angle_gamma   90.00
#
_symmetry.space_group_name_H-M   'P 1'
#
loop_
_entity.id
_entity.type
_entity.pdbx_description
1 polymer ?
#
loop_
_entity_poly.entity_id
_entity_poly.type
_entity_poly.pdbx_seq_one_letter_code
_entity_poly.pdbx_strand_id
1 'polypeptide(L)'
;MENYIQTITEKFGLTQAQAQGISGGLMTLIQKHVPSSLFSQIATAIPQANTWISTYQQSASASKSPLGSLTGMATSMLGGKAQIASEAFEIFNKFQLDRSNTKDFTLAFAKMVQSKIDPQTFSQLTNQFPAIQEFLK
;
A
#
# COMPACT_ATOMS: atom_id res chain seq x y z
N MET A 1 -14.25 -16.17 4.90
CA MET A 1 -13.69 -15.11 4.02
C MET A 1 -13.99 -13.78 4.68
N GLU A 2 -13.35 -13.57 5.82
CA GLU A 2 -13.62 -12.45 6.71
C GLU A 2 -13.07 -11.15 6.14
N ASN A 3 -13.78 -10.08 6.45
CA ASN A 3 -13.57 -8.73 5.98
C ASN A 3 -12.13 -8.33 6.35
N TYR A 4 -11.18 -8.35 5.40
CA TYR A 4 -9.76 -8.05 5.66
C TYR A 4 -9.58 -6.79 6.52
N ILE A 5 -10.37 -5.75 6.20
CA ILE A 5 -10.45 -4.50 6.95
C ILE A 5 -10.83 -4.73 8.41
N GLN A 6 -11.84 -5.56 8.69
CA GLN A 6 -12.26 -5.90 10.06
C GLN A 6 -11.14 -6.60 10.84
N THR A 7 -10.49 -7.59 10.21
CA THR A 7 -9.38 -8.33 10.83
C THR A 7 -8.22 -7.40 11.20
N ILE A 8 -7.84 -6.45 10.33
CA ILE A 8 -6.76 -5.50 10.63
C ILE A 8 -7.21 -4.41 11.62
N THR A 9 -8.47 -4.01 11.62
CA THR A 9 -8.98 -3.07 12.64
C THR A 9 -8.94 -3.68 14.04
N GLU A 10 -9.34 -4.95 14.17
CA GLU A 10 -9.33 -5.67 15.45
C GLU A 10 -7.90 -5.97 15.90
N LYS A 11 -7.05 -6.44 14.99
CA LYS A 11 -5.67 -6.84 15.31
C LYS A 11 -4.77 -5.66 15.68
N PHE A 12 -4.97 -4.50 15.05
CA PHE A 12 -4.09 -3.35 15.21
C PHE A 12 -4.72 -2.17 15.95
N GLY A 13 -5.97 -2.33 16.44
CA GLY A 13 -6.69 -1.25 17.13
C GLY A 13 -6.98 -0.04 16.24
N LEU A 14 -7.14 -0.25 14.92
CA LEU A 14 -7.38 0.81 13.95
C LEU A 14 -8.87 1.03 13.76
N THR A 15 -9.26 2.26 13.40
CA THR A 15 -10.58 2.51 12.85
C THR A 15 -10.69 1.97 11.42
N GLN A 16 -11.92 1.70 10.97
CA GLN A 16 -12.18 1.27 9.60
C GLN A 16 -11.61 2.27 8.58
N ALA A 17 -11.72 3.57 8.83
CA ALA A 17 -11.18 4.61 7.96
C ALA A 17 -9.64 4.57 7.89
N GLN A 18 -8.94 4.33 9.01
CA GLN A 18 -7.49 4.16 9.01
C GLN A 18 -7.07 2.90 8.26
N ALA A 19 -7.70 1.77 8.52
CA ALA A 19 -7.43 0.51 7.84
C ALA A 19 -7.62 0.62 6.31
N GLN A 20 -8.71 1.26 5.88
CA GLN A 20 -8.97 1.55 4.47
C GLN A 20 -7.97 2.55 3.90
N GLY A 21 -7.65 3.62 4.62
CA GLY A 21 -6.70 4.63 4.19
C GLY A 21 -5.27 4.10 4.02
N ILE A 22 -4.79 3.28 4.95
CA ILE A 22 -3.48 2.62 4.84
C ILE A 22 -3.47 1.68 3.64
N SER A 23 -4.49 0.83 3.52
CA SER A 23 -4.62 -0.13 2.41
C SER A 23 -4.71 0.57 1.06
N GLY A 24 -5.41 1.71 1.01
CA GLY A 24 -5.50 2.57 -0.17
C GLY A 24 -4.19 3.27 -0.54
N GLY A 25 -3.43 3.70 0.47
CA GLY A 25 -2.09 4.24 0.28
C GLY A 25 -1.15 3.20 -0.31
N LEU A 26 -1.11 2.00 0.27
CA LEU A 26 -0.31 0.88 -0.25
C LEU A 26 -0.73 0.52 -1.69
N MET A 27 -2.03 0.50 -1.97
CA MET A 27 -2.54 0.24 -3.31
C MET A 27 -2.16 1.35 -4.30
N THR A 28 -2.11 2.60 -3.86
CA THR A 28 -1.61 3.74 -4.66
C THR A 28 -0.12 3.57 -4.97
N LEU A 29 0.68 3.05 -4.03
CA LEU A 29 2.08 2.73 -4.30
C LEU A 29 2.21 1.62 -5.34
N ILE A 30 1.39 0.57 -5.25
CA ILE A 30 1.32 -0.46 -6.28
C ILE A 30 1.03 0.20 -7.63
N GLN A 31 -0.04 1.00 -7.72
CA GLN A 31 -0.42 1.70 -8.95
C GLN A 31 0.71 2.54 -9.56
N LYS A 32 1.53 3.19 -8.72
CA LYS A 32 2.65 4.04 -9.17
C LYS A 32 3.86 3.26 -9.66
N HIS A 33 4.17 2.13 -9.01
CA HIS A 33 5.44 1.41 -9.21
C HIS A 33 5.30 0.14 -10.05
N VAL A 34 4.07 -0.32 -10.34
CA VAL A 34 3.84 -1.45 -11.24
C VAL A 34 3.26 -1.00 -12.59
N PRO A 35 3.47 -1.78 -13.67
CA PRO A 35 2.84 -1.51 -14.96
C PRO A 35 1.32 -1.47 -14.84
N SER A 36 0.68 -0.55 -15.58
CA SER A 36 -0.78 -0.36 -15.55
C SER A 36 -1.56 -1.65 -15.86
N SER A 37 -1.01 -2.53 -16.71
CA SER A 37 -1.60 -3.84 -17.03
C SER A 37 -1.61 -4.80 -15.83
N LEU A 38 -0.55 -4.77 -15.00
CA LEU A 38 -0.46 -5.56 -13.78
C LEU A 38 -1.38 -4.98 -12.70
N PHE A 39 -1.38 -3.66 -12.55
CA PHE A 39 -2.29 -3.00 -11.61
C PHE A 39 -3.76 -3.26 -11.96
N SER A 40 -4.13 -3.23 -13.23
CA SER A 40 -5.50 -3.52 -13.68
C SER A 40 -5.96 -4.91 -13.22
N GLN A 41 -5.10 -5.93 -13.33
CA GLN A 41 -5.40 -7.29 -12.85
C GLN A 41 -5.65 -7.33 -11.34
N ILE A 42 -4.81 -6.62 -10.57
CA ILE A 42 -4.97 -6.49 -9.11
C ILE A 42 -6.26 -5.75 -8.75
N ALA A 43 -6.56 -4.65 -9.45
CA ALA A 43 -7.75 -3.84 -9.22
C ALA A 43 -9.05 -4.61 -9.58
N THR A 44 -9.03 -5.45 -10.61
CA THR A 44 -10.13 -6.36 -10.94
C THR A 44 -10.35 -7.40 -9.84
N ALA A 45 -9.27 -7.95 -9.27
CA ALA A 45 -9.35 -8.93 -8.19
C ALA A 45 -9.77 -8.33 -6.84
N ILE A 46 -9.51 -7.03 -6.63
CA ILE A 46 -9.80 -6.30 -5.40
C ILE A 46 -10.68 -5.09 -5.76
N PRO A 47 -11.97 -5.27 -6.04
CA PRO A 47 -12.84 -4.16 -6.46
C PRO A 47 -12.96 -3.05 -5.40
N GLN A 48 -12.75 -3.40 -4.12
CA GLN A 48 -12.71 -2.45 -3.01
C GLN A 48 -11.44 -1.56 -3.00
N ALA A 49 -10.41 -1.91 -3.79
CA ALA A 49 -9.18 -1.14 -3.92
C ALA A 49 -9.45 0.31 -4.31
N ASN A 50 -10.36 0.53 -5.27
CA ASN A 50 -10.70 1.88 -5.73
C ASN A 50 -11.32 2.73 -4.61
N THR A 51 -12.18 2.13 -3.78
CA THR A 51 -12.75 2.81 -2.61
C THR A 51 -11.65 3.16 -1.61
N TRP A 52 -10.74 2.23 -1.31
CA TRP A 52 -9.64 2.48 -0.37
C TRP A 52 -8.68 3.56 -0.88
N ILE A 53 -8.30 3.52 -2.16
CA ILE A 53 -7.48 4.57 -2.81
C ILE A 53 -8.19 5.91 -2.68
N SER A 54 -9.51 5.96 -2.91
CA SER A 54 -10.29 7.18 -2.76
C SER A 54 -10.28 7.69 -1.32
N THR A 55 -10.44 6.81 -0.33
CA THR A 55 -10.32 7.15 1.10
C THR A 55 -8.92 7.70 1.43
N TYR A 56 -7.87 7.09 0.91
CA TYR A 56 -6.49 7.57 1.06
C TYR A 56 -6.30 8.97 0.44
N GLN A 57 -6.79 9.17 -0.77
CA GLN A 57 -6.69 10.45 -1.50
C GLN A 57 -7.51 11.55 -0.82
N GLN A 58 -8.72 11.26 -0.35
CA GLN A 58 -9.52 12.22 0.43
C GLN A 58 -8.82 12.61 1.73
N SER A 59 -8.17 11.65 2.39
CA SER A 59 -7.32 11.89 3.56
C SER A 59 -6.02 12.64 3.20
N ALA A 60 -5.59 12.63 1.93
CA ALA A 60 -4.43 13.38 1.41
C ALA A 60 -4.78 14.81 0.99
N SER A 61 -5.98 15.02 0.46
CA SER A 61 -6.48 16.33 0.04
C SER A 61 -6.74 17.30 1.21
N ALA A 62 -6.78 16.81 2.45
CA ALA A 62 -6.81 17.67 3.64
C ALA A 62 -5.45 18.38 3.90
N SER A 63 -4.36 17.90 3.31
CA SER A 63 -3.10 18.62 3.23
C SER A 63 -2.97 19.16 1.81
N LYS A 64 -3.20 20.47 1.64
CA LYS A 64 -2.63 21.22 0.53
C LYS A 64 -1.10 21.10 0.62
N SER A 65 -0.56 20.01 0.09
CA SER A 65 0.86 19.84 -0.08
C SER A 65 1.09 19.33 -1.49
N PRO A 66 2.01 19.97 -2.23
CA PRO A 66 2.14 19.79 -3.65
C PRO A 66 2.92 18.50 -3.84
N LEU A 67 2.22 17.37 -3.91
CA LEU A 67 2.83 16.08 -4.30
C LEU A 67 3.39 16.10 -5.73
N GLY A 68 3.23 17.21 -6.47
CA GLY A 68 3.96 17.51 -7.70
C GLY A 68 5.31 18.24 -7.51
N SER A 69 5.61 18.80 -6.33
CA SER A 69 6.87 19.55 -6.11
C SER A 69 7.97 18.74 -5.43
N LEU A 70 7.66 17.58 -4.83
CA LEU A 70 8.68 16.68 -4.25
C LEU A 70 9.26 15.70 -5.28
N THR A 71 8.53 15.42 -6.36
CA THR A 71 9.01 14.62 -7.51
C THR A 71 10.21 15.27 -8.22
N GLY A 72 10.44 16.58 -8.02
CA GLY A 72 11.55 17.33 -8.60
C GLY A 72 12.83 17.38 -7.77
N MET A 73 12.83 16.96 -6.49
CA MET A 73 14.01 17.09 -5.62
C MET A 73 14.52 15.76 -5.02
N ALA A 74 13.78 14.65 -5.14
CA ALA A 74 14.21 13.34 -4.63
C ALA A 74 14.97 12.48 -5.68
N THR A 75 15.05 12.94 -6.93
CA THR A 75 15.47 12.14 -8.09
C THR A 75 16.97 11.85 -8.19
N SER A 76 17.81 12.33 -7.26
CA SER A 76 19.26 12.37 -7.50
C SER A 76 20.15 11.53 -6.59
N MET A 77 19.73 10.99 -5.44
CA MET A 77 20.74 10.38 -4.52
C MET A 77 20.37 9.10 -3.75
N LEU A 78 19.14 8.57 -3.81
CA LEU A 78 18.82 7.32 -3.10
C LEU A 78 17.99 6.40 -3.99
N GLY A 79 18.59 5.31 -4.46
CA GLY A 79 17.99 4.37 -5.42
C GLY A 79 16.57 3.93 -5.04
N GLY A 80 15.71 3.77 -6.05
CA GLY A 80 14.24 3.66 -5.95
C GLY A 80 13.65 2.63 -4.98
N LYS A 81 14.45 1.70 -4.44
CA LYS A 81 14.00 0.77 -3.38
C LYS A 81 13.82 1.46 -2.03
N ALA A 82 14.67 2.43 -1.70
CA ALA A 82 14.54 3.21 -0.47
C ALA A 82 13.31 4.14 -0.53
N GLN A 83 13.01 4.67 -1.72
CA GLN A 83 11.88 5.56 -1.95
C GLN A 83 10.54 4.87 -1.68
N ILE A 84 10.33 3.64 -2.16
CA ILE A 84 9.09 2.90 -1.93
C ILE A 84 8.88 2.62 -0.43
N ALA A 85 9.93 2.22 0.28
CA ALA A 85 9.86 1.96 1.72
C ALA A 85 9.54 3.24 2.50
N SER A 86 10.14 4.38 2.11
CA SER A 86 9.83 5.69 2.68
C SER A 86 8.38 6.09 2.42
N GLU A 87 7.89 5.99 1.18
CA GLU A 87 6.49 6.33 0.85
C GLU A 87 5.50 5.44 1.63
N ALA A 88 5.79 4.15 1.79
CA ALA A 88 4.97 3.24 2.60
C ALA A 88 4.97 3.65 4.07
N PHE A 89 6.12 4.05 4.60
CA PHE A 89 6.27 4.53 5.97
C PHE A 89 5.51 5.85 6.21
N GLU A 90 5.50 6.76 5.24
CA GLU A 90 4.70 7.99 5.30
C GLU A 90 3.21 7.69 5.37
N ILE A 91 2.72 6.71 4.60
CA ILE A 91 1.33 6.24 4.68
C ILE A 91 1.01 5.73 6.09
N PHE A 92 1.87 4.87 6.66
CA PHE A 92 1.65 4.34 8.01
C PHE A 92 1.62 5.43 9.08
N ASN A 93 2.59 6.35 9.05
CA ASN A 93 2.63 7.48 9.99
C ASN A 93 1.39 8.36 9.89
N LYS A 94 0.92 8.62 8.67
CA LYS A 94 -0.25 9.46 8.41
C LYS A 94 -1.51 8.90 9.07
N PHE A 95 -1.68 7.58 9.08
CA PHE A 95 -2.81 6.93 9.74
C PHE A 95 -2.51 6.51 11.18
N GLN A 96 -1.37 6.93 11.74
CA GLN A 96 -0.94 6.64 13.10
C GLN A 96 -0.85 5.14 13.39
N LEU A 97 -0.44 4.35 12.39
CA LEU A 97 -0.11 2.95 12.62
C LEU A 97 1.21 2.86 13.38
N ASP A 98 1.23 2.13 14.50
CA ASP A 98 2.44 1.91 15.26
C ASP A 98 3.53 1.25 14.40
N ARG A 99 4.79 1.71 14.55
CA ARG A 99 5.94 1.13 13.83
C ARG A 99 6.06 -0.37 14.06
N SER A 100 5.74 -0.87 15.26
CA SER A 100 5.76 -2.30 15.55
C SER A 100 4.77 -3.09 14.68
N ASN A 101 3.68 -2.45 14.26
CA ASN A 101 2.58 -3.07 13.54
C ASN A 101 2.70 -2.90 12.01
N THR A 102 3.56 -2.00 11.53
CA THR A 102 3.77 -1.75 10.09
C THR A 102 4.17 -3.02 9.32
N LYS A 103 5.06 -3.83 9.88
CA LYS A 103 5.49 -5.09 9.25
C LYS A 103 4.34 -6.09 9.17
N ASP A 104 3.64 -6.32 10.28
CA ASP A 104 2.51 -7.25 10.33
C ASP A 104 1.34 -6.80 9.45
N PHE A 105 1.08 -5.49 9.38
CA PHE A 105 0.08 -4.93 8.48
C PHE A 105 0.45 -5.15 7.03
N THR A 106 1.70 -4.82 6.65
CA THR A 106 2.21 -5.02 5.29
C THR A 106 2.10 -6.49 4.89
N LEU A 107 2.44 -7.40 5.80
CA LEU A 107 2.32 -8.84 5.57
C LEU A 107 0.86 -9.28 5.43
N ALA A 108 -0.06 -8.77 6.26
CA ALA A 108 -1.49 -9.06 6.15
C ALA A 108 -2.06 -8.55 4.81
N PHE A 109 -1.67 -7.35 4.39
CA PHE A 109 -2.03 -6.79 3.10
C PHE A 109 -1.47 -7.64 1.94
N ALA A 110 -0.19 -8.01 1.98
CA ALA A 110 0.42 -8.86 0.97
C ALA A 110 -0.27 -10.22 0.86
N LYS A 111 -0.61 -10.86 2.00
CA LYS A 111 -1.38 -12.11 2.04
C LYS A 111 -2.79 -11.94 1.47
N MET A 112 -3.46 -10.83 1.78
CA MET A 112 -4.76 -10.51 1.20
C MET A 112 -4.66 -10.39 -0.31
N VAL A 113 -3.70 -9.62 -0.83
CA VAL A 113 -3.46 -9.48 -2.27
C VAL A 113 -3.17 -10.85 -2.89
N GLN A 114 -2.24 -11.63 -2.31
CA GLN A 114 -1.90 -12.99 -2.75
C GLN A 114 -3.13 -13.91 -2.79
N SER A 115 -4.08 -13.77 -1.86
CA SER A 115 -5.30 -14.57 -1.84
C SER A 115 -6.32 -14.20 -2.91
N LYS A 116 -6.16 -13.02 -3.54
CA LYS A 116 -7.11 -12.45 -4.51
C LYS A 116 -6.62 -12.56 -5.95
N ILE A 117 -5.30 -12.51 -6.16
CA ILE A 117 -4.69 -12.64 -7.49
C ILE A 117 -4.06 -14.02 -7.65
N ASP A 118 -3.85 -14.43 -8.91
CA ASP A 118 -3.15 -15.68 -9.19
C ASP A 118 -1.66 -15.60 -8.79
N PRO A 119 -1.00 -16.75 -8.55
CA PRO A 119 0.40 -16.79 -8.15
C PRO A 119 1.37 -16.13 -9.13
N GLN A 120 1.06 -16.11 -10.44
CA GLN A 120 1.93 -15.48 -11.43
C GLN A 120 1.87 -13.95 -11.32
N THR A 121 0.67 -13.39 -11.19
CA THR A 121 0.45 -11.96 -10.95
C THR A 121 1.09 -11.53 -9.63
N PHE A 122 0.98 -12.34 -8.57
CA PHE A 122 1.65 -12.07 -7.29
C PHE A 122 3.18 -12.13 -7.40
N SER A 123 3.72 -13.09 -8.14
CA SER A 123 5.16 -13.16 -8.41
C SER A 123 5.65 -11.92 -9.16
N GLN A 124 4.93 -11.47 -10.19
CA GLN A 124 5.24 -10.25 -10.92
C GLN A 124 5.20 -9.01 -10.02
N LEU A 125 4.21 -8.91 -9.13
CA LEU A 125 4.10 -7.85 -8.14
C LEU A 125 5.31 -7.83 -7.20
N THR A 126 5.63 -8.96 -6.57
CA THR A 126 6.75 -9.05 -5.62
C THR A 126 8.11 -8.80 -6.28
N ASN A 127 8.27 -9.07 -7.57
CA ASN A 127 9.48 -8.71 -8.32
C ASN A 127 9.66 -7.19 -8.47
N GLN A 128 8.57 -6.42 -8.53
CA GLN A 128 8.63 -4.95 -8.52
C GLN A 128 8.90 -4.39 -7.11
N PHE A 129 8.57 -5.17 -6.07
CA PHE A 129 8.73 -4.82 -4.67
C PHE A 129 9.69 -5.78 -3.94
N PRO A 130 11.00 -5.75 -4.21
CA PRO A 130 11.96 -6.67 -3.60
C PRO A 130 12.01 -6.54 -2.05
N ALA A 131 11.67 -5.37 -1.50
CA ALA A 131 11.50 -5.22 -0.05
C ALA A 131 10.38 -6.11 0.51
N ILE A 132 9.28 -6.31 -0.23
CA ILE A 132 8.20 -7.21 0.17
C ILE A 132 8.67 -8.67 0.13
N GLN A 133 9.56 -9.04 -0.80
CA GLN A 133 10.15 -10.38 -0.82
C GLN A 133 10.95 -10.69 0.46
N GLU A 134 11.63 -9.70 1.04
CA GLU A 134 12.34 -9.88 2.31
C GLU A 134 11.40 -10.07 3.50
N PHE A 135 10.18 -9.51 3.43
CA PHE A 135 9.16 -9.67 4.48
C PHE A 135 8.31 -10.94 4.33
N LEU A 136 8.33 -11.58 3.15
CA LEU A 136 7.58 -12.80 2.84
C LEU A 136 8.38 -14.09 3.05
N LYS A 137 9.70 -13.99 3.22
CA LYS A 137 10.58 -15.10 3.63
C LYS A 137 10.48 -15.35 5.13
#